data_AF-A0A523MDM1-F1
#
_entry.id   AF-A0A523MDM1-F1
#
_cell.length_a   1.000
_cell.length_b   1.000
_cell.length_c   1.000
_cell.angle_alpha   90.00
_cell.angle_beta   90.00
_cell.angle_gamma   90.00
#
_symmetry.space_group_name_H-M   'P 1'
#
loop_
_entity.id
_entity.type
_entity.pdbx_description
1 polymer ?
#
loop_
_entity_poly.entity_id
_entity_poly.type
_entity_poly.pdbx_seq_one_letter_code
_entity_poly.pdbx_strand_id
1 'polypeptide(L)'
;AINKDTWERLPPDVQATLAELGRDYSRTMGEIVVARYEQALAAVREEGAIVTTLADDEKRRWINGLPDIAGRWVAAAERRGHPAGELLRIYMDAVRERGVRPLRDWDRTE
;
A
#
# COMPACT_ATOMS: atom_id res chain seq x y z
N ALA A 1 13.23 -2.90 7.89
CA ALA A 1 13.84 -4.21 8.22
C ALA A 1 15.25 -3.99 8.72
N ILE A 2 15.76 -4.90 9.55
CA ILE A 2 17.14 -4.90 10.06
C ILE A 2 17.82 -6.20 9.62
N ASN A 3 19.14 -6.18 9.40
CA ASN A 3 19.90 -7.39 9.16
C ASN A 3 19.74 -8.36 10.35
N LYS A 4 19.58 -9.66 10.04
CA LYS A 4 19.28 -10.69 11.05
C LYS A 4 20.42 -10.86 12.06
N ASP A 5 21.66 -10.95 11.61
CA ASP A 5 22.81 -11.14 12.50
C ASP A 5 23.02 -9.91 13.40
N THR A 6 22.80 -8.71 12.86
CA THR A 6 22.79 -7.48 13.66
C THR A 6 21.68 -7.53 14.72
N TRP A 7 20.47 -7.94 14.34
CA TRP A 7 19.35 -8.06 15.28
C TRP A 7 19.67 -9.02 16.42
N GLU A 8 20.15 -10.22 16.11
CA GLU A 8 20.47 -11.27 17.09
C GLU A 8 21.57 -10.85 18.07
N ARG A 9 22.44 -9.90 17.67
CA ARG A 9 23.48 -9.33 18.53
C ARG A 9 23.02 -8.19 19.44
N LEU A 10 21.81 -7.67 19.25
CA LEU A 10 21.28 -6.60 20.10
C LEU A 10 20.94 -7.13 21.50
N PRO A 11 21.14 -6.31 22.56
CA PRO A 11 20.62 -6.60 23.88
C PRO A 11 19.11 -6.88 23.87
N PRO A 12 18.59 -7.80 24.71
CA PRO A 12 17.16 -8.16 24.71
C PRO A 12 16.20 -7.00 24.94
N ASP A 13 16.58 -6.04 25.78
CA ASP A 13 15.82 -4.81 26.02
C ASP A 13 15.72 -3.96 24.76
N VAL A 14 16.81 -3.82 24.00
CA VAL A 14 16.82 -3.10 22.73
C VAL A 14 15.97 -3.82 21.67
N GLN A 15 16.05 -5.14 21.56
CA GLN A 15 15.18 -5.92 20.66
C GLN A 15 13.70 -5.69 20.99
N ALA A 16 13.34 -5.74 22.28
CA ALA A 16 11.97 -5.52 22.72
C ALA A 16 11.46 -4.12 22.34
N THR A 17 12.25 -3.07 22.64
CA THR A 17 11.90 -1.69 22.28
C THR A 17 11.73 -1.52 20.76
N LEU A 18 12.63 -2.07 19.96
CA LEU A 18 12.52 -1.96 18.49
C LEU A 18 11.33 -2.74 17.93
N ALA A 19 11.00 -3.90 18.51
CA ALA A 19 9.84 -4.70 18.10
C ALA A 19 8.52 -3.99 18.46
N GLU A 20 8.46 -3.35 19.63
CA GLU A 20 7.33 -2.53 20.07
C GLU A 20 7.12 -1.33 19.14
N LEU A 21 8.18 -0.55 18.92
CA LEU A 21 8.13 0.67 18.12
C LEU A 21 7.96 0.42 16.62
N GLY A 22 8.23 -0.79 16.13
CA GLY A 22 8.20 -1.09 14.68
C GLY A 22 6.85 -0.79 14.02
N ARG A 23 5.73 -1.02 14.73
CA ARG A 23 4.38 -0.71 14.23
C ARG A 23 4.12 0.79 14.18
N ASP A 24 4.47 1.50 15.25
CA ASP A 24 4.26 2.95 15.33
C ASP A 24 5.15 3.68 14.34
N TYR A 25 6.41 3.26 14.20
CA TYR A 25 7.30 3.76 13.17
C TYR A 25 6.70 3.61 11.77
N SER A 26 6.13 2.44 11.45
CA SER A 26 5.50 2.19 10.14
C SER A 26 4.31 3.12 9.90
N ARG A 27 3.49 3.36 10.94
CA ARG A 27 2.36 4.31 10.88
C ARG A 27 2.84 5.74 10.66
N THR A 28 3.75 6.23 11.50
CA THR A 28 4.30 7.59 11.44
C THR A 28 4.99 7.85 10.10
N MET A 29 5.72 6.87 9.56
CA MET A 29 6.29 6.99 8.21
C MET A 29 5.21 7.16 7.14
N GLY A 30 4.09 6.44 7.23
CA GLY A 30 2.95 6.63 6.34
C GLY A 30 2.37 8.04 6.41
N GLU A 31 2.19 8.57 7.63
CA GLU A 31 1.72 9.94 7.86
C GLU A 31 2.68 10.99 7.28
N ILE A 32 3.99 10.81 7.48
CA ILE A 32 5.02 11.69 6.91
C ILE A 32 5.01 11.66 5.39
N VAL A 33 4.82 10.49 4.77
CA VAL A 33 4.75 10.37 3.31
C VAL A 33 3.57 11.16 2.76
N VAL A 34 2.39 11.04 3.37
CA VAL A 34 1.20 11.80 2.97
C VAL A 34 1.43 13.31 3.17
N ALA A 35 1.97 13.72 4.31
CA ALA A 35 2.26 15.14 4.57
C ALA A 35 3.23 15.74 3.54
N ARG A 36 4.29 15.00 3.17
CA ARG A 36 5.25 15.41 2.14
C ARG A 36 4.64 15.46 0.75
N TYR A 37 3.75 14.52 0.42
CA TYR A 37 3.02 14.53 -0.84
C TYR A 37 2.18 15.81 -0.98
N GLU A 38 1.42 16.19 0.06
CA GLU A 38 0.61 17.42 0.04
C GLU A 38 1.48 18.68 -0.07
N GLN A 39 2.61 18.73 0.64
CA GLN A 39 3.60 19.82 0.52
C GLN A 39 4.15 19.93 -0.91
N ALA A 40 4.51 18.80 -1.53
CA ALA A 40 5.01 18.79 -2.90
C ALA A 40 3.95 19.26 -3.90
N LEU A 41 2.70 18.82 -3.74
CA LEU A 41 1.58 19.28 -4.56
C LEU A 41 1.30 20.78 -4.42
N ALA A 42 1.47 21.35 -3.23
CA ALA A 42 1.36 22.79 -3.03
C ALA A 42 2.49 23.54 -3.75
N ALA A 43 3.74 23.11 -3.56
CA ALA A 43 4.92 23.73 -4.18
C ALA A 43 4.84 23.76 -5.71
N VAL A 44 4.47 22.66 -6.36
CA VAL A 44 4.36 22.65 -7.83
C VAL A 44 3.26 23.59 -8.34
N ARG A 45 2.17 23.77 -7.57
CA ARG A 45 1.12 24.75 -7.93
C ARG A 45 1.61 26.19 -7.79
N GLU A 46 2.40 26.49 -6.76
CA GLU A 46 3.03 27.80 -6.56
C GLU A 46 4.01 28.14 -7.69
N GLU A 47 4.71 27.14 -8.23
CA GLU A 47 5.56 27.27 -9.42
C GLU A 47 4.78 27.35 -10.74
N GLY A 48 3.44 27.35 -10.69
CA GLY A 48 2.57 27.52 -11.85
C GLY A 48 2.13 26.23 -12.54
N ALA A 49 2.38 25.05 -11.95
CA ALA A 49 1.88 23.79 -12.50
C ALA A 49 0.35 23.69 -12.35
N ILE A 50 -0.31 23.23 -13.40
CA ILE A 50 -1.73 22.90 -13.38
C ILE A 50 -1.90 21.49 -12.82
N VAL A 51 -2.50 21.37 -11.64
CA VAL A 51 -2.83 20.08 -11.02
C VAL A 51 -4.32 19.80 -11.19
N THR A 52 -4.65 18.77 -11.97
CA THR A 52 -6.03 18.38 -12.26
C THR A 52 -6.34 17.01 -11.67
N THR A 53 -7.52 16.86 -11.08
CA THR A 53 -8.05 15.55 -10.68
C THR A 53 -8.88 14.98 -11.82
N LEU A 54 -8.63 13.73 -12.21
CA LEU A 54 -9.45 13.02 -13.20
C LEU A 54 -10.91 12.95 -12.73
N ALA A 55 -11.84 13.15 -13.66
CA ALA A 55 -13.26 12.89 -13.41
C ALA A 55 -13.49 11.40 -13.10
N ASP A 56 -14.55 11.09 -12.36
CA ASP A 56 -14.76 9.72 -11.85
C ASP A 56 -15.08 8.71 -12.95
N ASP A 57 -15.74 9.14 -14.02
CA ASP A 57 -15.97 8.36 -15.23
C ASP A 57 -14.67 8.05 -15.97
N GLU A 58 -13.76 9.02 -16.08
CA GLU A 58 -12.42 8.83 -16.65
C GLU A 58 -11.58 7.86 -15.81
N LYS A 59 -11.63 7.97 -14.47
CA LYS A 59 -10.98 7.00 -13.56
C LYS A 59 -11.53 5.59 -13.77
N ARG A 60 -12.86 5.44 -13.90
CA ARG A 60 -13.50 4.14 -14.17
C ARG A 60 -13.08 3.58 -15.52
N ARG A 61 -13.09 4.39 -16.59
CA ARG A 61 -12.63 3.96 -17.93
C ARG A 61 -11.19 3.45 -17.85
N TRP A 62 -10.33 4.20 -17.17
CA TRP A 62 -8.93 3.82 -17.00
C TRP A 62 -8.77 2.49 -16.26
N ILE A 63 -9.45 2.32 -15.12
CA ILE A 63 -9.38 1.10 -14.31
C ILE A 63 -9.96 -0.13 -15.02
N ASN A 64 -11.05 0.05 -15.78
CA ASN A 64 -11.64 -1.01 -16.59
C ASN A 64 -10.76 -1.39 -17.78
N GLY A 65 -9.91 -0.48 -18.25
CA GLY A 65 -8.91 -0.76 -19.29
C GLY A 65 -7.67 -1.50 -18.77
N LEU A 66 -7.48 -1.61 -17.45
CA LEU A 66 -6.36 -2.36 -16.90
C LEU A 66 -6.57 -3.87 -17.05
N PRO A 67 -5.54 -4.63 -17.45
CA PRO A 67 -5.62 -6.09 -17.40
C PRO A 67 -5.78 -6.56 -15.95
N ASP A 68 -6.07 -7.83 -15.77
CA ASP A 68 -6.09 -8.44 -14.43
C ASP A 68 -4.67 -8.54 -13.84
N ILE A 69 -4.17 -7.42 -13.33
CA ILE A 69 -2.86 -7.30 -12.69
C ILE A 69 -2.80 -8.06 -11.37
N ALA A 70 -3.92 -8.12 -10.64
CA ALA A 70 -4.00 -8.77 -9.35
C ALA A 70 -3.98 -10.29 -9.52
N GLY A 71 -4.78 -10.86 -10.42
CA GLY A 71 -4.74 -12.29 -10.74
C GLY A 71 -3.41 -12.74 -11.32
N ARG A 72 -2.75 -11.91 -12.15
CA ARG A 72 -1.38 -12.19 -12.62
C ARG A 72 -0.38 -12.28 -11.46
N TRP A 73 -0.47 -11.37 -10.49
CA TRP A 73 0.36 -11.40 -9.30
C TRP A 73 0.06 -12.63 -8.43
N VAL A 74 -1.22 -12.94 -8.21
CA VAL A 74 -1.68 -14.13 -7.47
C VAL A 74 -1.08 -15.39 -8.09
N ALA A 75 -1.30 -15.60 -9.38
CA ALA A 75 -0.79 -16.76 -10.09
C ALA A 75 0.74 -16.86 -10.00
N ALA A 76 1.46 -15.74 -10.09
CA ALA A 76 2.91 -15.73 -9.99
C ALA A 76 3.43 -16.04 -8.58
N ALA A 77 2.71 -15.63 -7.54
CA ALA A 77 3.08 -15.87 -6.15
C ALA A 77 2.70 -17.28 -5.68
N GLU A 78 1.57 -17.81 -6.14
CA GLU A 78 1.15 -19.18 -5.86
C GLU A 78 2.04 -20.21 -6.55
N ARG A 79 2.53 -19.93 -7.77
CA ARG A 79 3.61 -20.75 -8.38
C ARG A 79 4.88 -20.80 -7.54
N ARG A 80 5.10 -19.83 -6.66
CA ARG A 80 6.23 -19.78 -5.70
C ARG A 80 5.86 -20.36 -4.33
N GLY A 81 4.67 -20.92 -4.17
CA GLY A 81 4.19 -21.54 -2.94
C GLY A 81 3.61 -20.56 -1.91
N HIS A 82 3.27 -19.33 -2.30
CA HIS A 82 2.66 -18.35 -1.41
C HIS A 82 1.13 -18.27 -1.61
N PRO A 83 0.31 -18.21 -0.55
CA PRO A 83 -1.16 -18.16 -0.63
C PRO A 83 -1.64 -16.74 -1.01
N ALA A 84 -1.31 -16.30 -2.22
CA ALA A 84 -1.51 -14.92 -2.63
C ALA A 84 -2.98 -14.56 -2.88
N GLY A 85 -3.81 -15.50 -3.35
CA GLY A 85 -5.25 -15.27 -3.48
C GLY A 85 -5.91 -14.97 -2.14
N GLU A 86 -5.54 -15.71 -1.10
CA GLU A 86 -6.03 -15.46 0.26
C GLU A 86 -5.58 -14.10 0.78
N LEU A 87 -4.29 -13.76 0.60
CA LEU A 87 -3.75 -12.46 1.00
C LEU A 87 -4.45 -11.29 0.31
N LEU A 88 -4.74 -11.42 -0.99
CA LEU A 88 -5.46 -10.39 -1.74
C LEU A 88 -6.87 -10.17 -1.19
N ARG A 89 -7.60 -11.25 -0.88
CA ARG A 89 -8.92 -11.18 -0.26
C ARG A 89 -8.86 -10.49 1.09
N ILE A 90 -7.93 -10.89 1.97
CA ILE A 90 -7.73 -10.28 3.30
C ILE A 90 -7.46 -8.77 3.17
N TYR A 91 -6.59 -8.40 2.23
CA TYR A 91 -6.26 -6.99 1.99
C TYR A 91 -7.49 -6.19 1.55
N MET A 92 -8.23 -6.69 0.56
CA MET A 92 -9.41 -6.00 0.02
C MET A 92 -10.57 -5.94 1.02
N ASP A 93 -10.77 -6.98 1.84
CA ASP A 93 -11.70 -6.96 2.97
C ASP A 93 -11.31 -5.85 3.97
N ALA A 94 -10.04 -5.80 4.36
CA ALA A 94 -9.55 -4.78 5.31
C ALA A 94 -9.62 -3.35 4.74
N VAL A 95 -9.56 -3.18 3.41
CA VAL A 95 -9.81 -1.89 2.74
C VAL A 95 -11.29 -1.51 2.86
N ARG A 96 -12.20 -2.45 2.59
CA ARG A 96 -13.65 -2.25 2.68
C ARG A 96 -14.11 -1.98 4.12
N GLU A 97 -13.57 -2.69 5.11
CA GLU A 97 -13.85 -2.48 6.54
C GLU A 97 -13.48 -1.08 7.03
N ARG A 98 -12.47 -0.45 6.40
CA ARG A 98 -12.08 0.95 6.68
C ARG A 98 -12.94 1.97 5.92
N GLY A 99 -14.02 1.53 5.28
CA GLY A 99 -14.98 2.40 4.59
C GLY A 99 -14.59 2.80 3.17
N VAL A 100 -13.46 2.29 2.65
CA VAL A 100 -13.03 2.57 1.28
C VAL A 100 -13.83 1.70 0.31
N ARG A 101 -14.28 2.30 -0.80
CA ARG A 101 -14.94 1.60 -1.91
C ARG A 101 -14.01 1.57 -3.11
N PRO A 102 -13.27 0.47 -3.34
CA PRO A 102 -12.41 0.35 -4.50
C PRO A 102 -13.22 0.53 -5.80
N LEU A 103 -12.63 1.20 -6.78
CA LEU A 103 -13.24 1.34 -8.10
C LEU A 103 -13.28 0.01 -8.88
N ARG A 104 -12.47 -0.97 -8.46
CA ARG A 104 -12.47 -2.36 -8.93
C ARG A 104 -12.16 -3.29 -7.75
N ASP A 105 -12.97 -4.33 -7.58
CA ASP A 105 -12.73 -5.39 -6.61
C ASP A 105 -11.71 -6.37 -7.16
N TRP A 106 -10.43 -6.10 -6.92
CA TRP A 106 -9.32 -6.92 -7.44
C TRP A 106 -9.31 -8.37 -6.94
N ASP A 107 -9.94 -8.65 -5.80
CA ASP A 107 -10.08 -9.98 -5.21
C ASP A 107 -11.27 -10.77 -5.76
N ARG A 108 -12.11 -10.15 -6.59
CA ARG A 108 -13.33 -10.76 -7.15
C ARG A 108 -13.18 -10.79 -8.65
N THR A 109 -13.15 -11.99 -9.22
CA THR A 109 -13.31 -12.17 -10.67
C THR A 109 -14.77 -11.90 -11.02
N GLU A 110 -15.01 -10.94 -11.91
CA GLU A 110 -16.23 -10.95 -12.75
C GLU A 110 -16.18 -12.13 -13.73
#